data_AF-A0A8H8SP77-F1
#
_entry.id   AF-A0A8H8SP77-F1
#
_cell.length_a   1.000
_cell.length_b   1.000
_cell.length_c   1.000
_cell.angle_alpha   90.00
_cell.angle_beta   90.00
_cell.angle_gamma   90.00
#
_symmetry.space_group_name_H-M   'P 1'
#
loop_
_entity.id
_entity.type
_entity.pdbx_description
1 polymer ?
#
loop_
_entity_poly.entity_id
_entity_poly.type
_entity_poly.pdbx_seq_one_letter_code
_entity_poly.pdbx_strand_id
1 'polypeptide(L)'
;MATKTLNFYTYNLQKDTTVMLMFDPPSSQKLFKDQFPVVWKVITFRAGGHAKAVVRYTSRLAFGYAQLDDANAVDAAAWVEVKSGDLTSIKGNNGEKRFGPVSKRENTRLLVCKNNTNQRAHLSIGFVKGDGIDQRFDPVLLWTGVGAKSNVTAQFTPRLSAYVTRDYQGRWCIFSTGYSTDHFVLLPESQFLRGEVETEAIWTMDLNTLDDLSSWNFVENPESGSFEIKAAGQL
;
A
#
# COMPACT_ATOMS: atom_id res chain seq x y z
N MET A 1 -5.05 -12.51 14.62
CA MET A 1 -5.08 -11.46 13.58
C MET A 1 -5.56 -12.11 12.31
N ALA A 2 -6.61 -11.59 11.68
CA ALA A 2 -7.13 -12.18 10.46
C ALA A 2 -6.23 -11.78 9.29
N THR A 3 -5.73 -12.78 8.56
CA THR A 3 -5.07 -12.58 7.27
C THR A 3 -6.11 -12.83 6.19
N LYS A 4 -6.28 -11.86 5.28
CA LYS A 4 -7.17 -11.98 4.12
C LYS A 4 -6.34 -12.36 2.90
N THR A 5 -6.81 -13.37 2.18
CA THR A 5 -6.23 -13.80 0.91
C THR A 5 -7.22 -13.52 -0.21
N LEU A 6 -6.82 -12.65 -1.14
CA LEU A 6 -7.60 -12.32 -2.33
C LEU A 6 -6.95 -13.01 -3.53
N ASN A 7 -7.72 -13.86 -4.21
CA ASN A 7 -7.32 -14.46 -5.47
C ASN A 7 -7.95 -13.67 -6.61
N PHE A 8 -7.14 -13.19 -7.53
CA PHE A 8 -7.59 -12.58 -8.78
C PHE A 8 -7.33 -13.54 -9.91
N TYR A 9 -8.37 -13.89 -10.65
CA TYR A 9 -8.33 -14.75 -11.83
C TYR A 9 -8.63 -13.91 -13.06
N THR A 10 -7.95 -14.20 -14.16
CA THR A 10 -8.26 -13.59 -15.44
C THR A 10 -8.15 -14.63 -16.56
N TYR A 11 -8.94 -14.41 -17.61
CA TYR A 11 -9.08 -15.34 -18.72
C TYR A 11 -9.04 -14.55 -20.01
N ASN A 12 -8.07 -14.85 -20.87
CA ASN A 12 -7.97 -14.37 -22.25
C ASN A 12 -8.03 -12.84 -22.41
N LEU A 13 -7.19 -12.12 -21.66
CA LEU A 13 -7.00 -10.68 -21.89
C LEU A 13 -6.45 -10.43 -23.30
N GLN A 14 -6.91 -9.36 -23.96
CA GLN A 14 -6.48 -9.03 -25.32
C GLN A 14 -5.03 -8.49 -25.35
N LYS A 15 -4.61 -7.80 -24.29
CA LYS A 15 -3.27 -7.22 -24.15
C LYS A 15 -2.75 -7.39 -22.72
N ASP A 16 -1.43 -7.31 -22.59
CA ASP A 16 -0.78 -7.21 -21.28
C ASP A 16 -1.40 -6.04 -20.51
N THR A 17 -1.88 -6.34 -19.32
CA THR A 17 -2.69 -5.40 -18.54
C THR A 17 -2.25 -5.45 -17.09
N THR A 18 -2.07 -4.28 -16.49
CA THR A 18 -1.60 -4.14 -15.12
C THR A 18 -2.71 -3.59 -14.22
N VAL A 19 -2.92 -4.26 -13.09
CA VAL A 19 -3.83 -3.83 -12.02
C VAL A 19 -2.99 -3.26 -10.87
N MET A 20 -3.26 -2.01 -10.50
CA MET A 20 -2.68 -1.34 -9.34
C MET A 20 -3.70 -1.36 -8.21
N LEU A 21 -3.28 -1.87 -7.04
CA LEU A 21 -4.09 -1.92 -5.83
C LEU A 21 -3.59 -0.84 -4.86
N MET A 22 -4.51 0.01 -4.42
CA MET A 22 -4.23 1.15 -3.55
C MET A 22 -5.24 1.23 -2.42
N PHE A 23 -4.79 1.65 -1.24
CA PHE A 23 -5.72 1.96 -0.15
C PHE A 23 -6.24 3.38 -0.27
N ASP A 24 -7.53 3.56 -0.02
CA ASP A 24 -8.14 4.87 -0.02
C ASP A 24 -7.48 5.72 1.09
N PRO A 25 -6.96 6.91 0.76
CA PRO A 25 -6.43 7.81 1.75
C PRO A 25 -7.57 8.32 2.66
N PRO A 26 -7.30 8.59 3.95
CA PRO A 26 -8.24 9.31 4.80
C PRO A 26 -8.67 10.61 4.13
N SER A 27 -9.99 10.86 4.07
CA SER A 27 -10.53 12.08 3.45
C SER A 27 -9.88 13.33 4.06
N SER A 28 -9.18 14.10 3.23
CA SER A 28 -8.51 15.32 3.64
C SER A 28 -8.40 16.29 2.46
N GLN A 29 -8.45 17.59 2.75
CA GLN A 29 -8.17 18.64 1.75
C GLN A 29 -6.68 18.71 1.34
N LYS A 30 -5.84 17.83 1.91
CA LYS A 30 -4.38 17.78 1.71
C LYS A 30 -3.93 16.65 0.80
N LEU A 31 -4.87 15.90 0.25
CA LEU A 31 -4.59 14.85 -0.71
C LEU A 31 -3.85 15.45 -1.94
N PHE A 32 -2.81 14.76 -2.40
CA PHE A 32 -1.88 15.18 -3.46
C PHE A 32 -1.09 16.49 -3.19
N LYS A 33 -1.19 17.06 -1.99
CA LYS A 33 -0.38 18.21 -1.55
C LYS A 33 0.65 17.81 -0.53
N ASP A 34 0.17 17.31 0.61
CA ASP A 34 0.99 16.86 1.73
C ASP A 34 0.78 15.37 2.03
N GLN A 35 -0.23 14.76 1.42
CA GLN A 35 -0.66 13.38 1.63
C GLN A 35 -0.79 12.67 0.29
N PHE A 36 -0.13 11.53 0.13
CA PHE A 36 -0.03 10.82 -1.14
C PHE A 36 -0.33 9.33 -0.96
N PRO A 37 -1.30 8.77 -1.71
CA PRO A 37 -1.53 7.33 -1.71
C PRO A 37 -0.33 6.61 -2.34
N VAL A 38 -0.04 5.40 -1.83
CA VAL A 38 1.05 4.56 -2.32
C VAL A 38 0.45 3.35 -3.04
N VAL A 39 1.00 3.01 -4.20
CA VAL A 39 0.67 1.78 -4.91
C VAL A 39 1.14 0.60 -4.06
N TRP A 40 0.18 -0.11 -3.45
CA TRP A 40 0.48 -1.16 -2.48
C TRP A 40 0.89 -2.47 -3.16
N LYS A 41 0.17 -2.84 -4.23
CA LYS A 41 0.50 -3.98 -5.09
C LYS A 41 0.25 -3.64 -6.54
N VAL A 42 1.11 -4.18 -7.39
CA VAL A 42 0.96 -4.14 -8.84
C VAL A 42 0.93 -5.57 -9.32
N ILE A 43 -0.05 -5.89 -10.16
CA ILE A 43 -0.25 -7.22 -10.70
C ILE A 43 -0.31 -7.07 -12.21
N THR A 44 0.66 -7.65 -12.93
CA THR A 44 0.65 -7.65 -14.39
C THR A 44 0.18 -9.01 -14.90
N PHE A 45 -0.89 -8.99 -15.68
CA PHE A 45 -1.43 -10.15 -16.38
C PHE A 45 -1.00 -10.11 -17.84
N ARG A 46 -0.52 -11.25 -18.36
CA ARG A 46 -0.14 -11.40 -19.77
C ARG A 46 -1.35 -11.68 -20.65
N ALA A 47 -1.31 -11.20 -21.89
CA ALA A 47 -2.35 -11.45 -22.88
C ALA A 47 -2.51 -12.94 -23.23
N GLY A 48 -3.71 -13.31 -23.69
CA GLY A 48 -3.96 -14.58 -24.38
C GLY A 48 -3.95 -15.85 -23.53
N GLY A 49 -3.96 -15.75 -22.20
CA GLY A 49 -3.93 -16.92 -21.31
C GLY A 49 -4.80 -16.82 -20.06
N HIS A 50 -4.74 -17.86 -19.24
CA HIS A 50 -5.35 -17.89 -17.90
C HIS A 50 -4.28 -17.55 -16.88
N ALA A 51 -4.57 -16.59 -16.01
CA ALA A 51 -3.63 -16.18 -14.98
C ALA A 51 -4.32 -16.03 -13.63
N LYS A 52 -3.54 -16.29 -12.58
CA LYS A 52 -3.93 -16.13 -11.19
C LYS A 52 -2.92 -15.26 -10.48
N ALA A 53 -3.40 -14.28 -9.72
CA ALA A 53 -2.61 -13.53 -8.76
C ALA A 53 -3.17 -13.72 -7.35
N VAL A 54 -2.28 -13.79 -6.36
CA VAL A 54 -2.65 -13.93 -4.95
C VAL A 54 -2.13 -12.74 -4.18
N VAL A 55 -3.04 -12.02 -3.54
CA VAL A 55 -2.73 -10.87 -2.70
C VAL A 55 -3.07 -11.22 -1.25
N ARG A 56 -2.08 -11.07 -0.36
CA ARG A 56 -2.26 -11.29 1.08
C ARG A 56 -2.22 -9.97 1.83
N TYR A 57 -3.27 -9.76 2.62
CA TYR A 57 -3.44 -8.61 3.50
C TYR A 57 -3.45 -9.09 4.95
N THR A 58 -2.66 -8.44 5.80
CA THR A 58 -2.66 -8.67 7.24
C THR A 58 -2.79 -7.32 7.93
N SER A 59 -3.74 -7.19 8.85
CA SER A 59 -4.03 -5.93 9.56
C SER A 59 -3.03 -5.60 10.68
N ARG A 60 -1.73 -5.71 10.39
CA ARG A 60 -0.64 -5.27 11.28
C ARG A 60 -0.18 -3.88 10.88
N LEU A 61 -0.87 -2.88 11.41
CA LEU A 61 -0.61 -1.49 11.07
C LEU A 61 0.68 -0.99 11.72
N ALA A 62 1.44 -0.18 11.01
CA ALA A 62 2.61 0.50 11.55
C ALA A 62 2.75 1.91 10.98
N PHE A 63 3.33 2.80 11.79
CA PHE A 63 3.91 4.04 11.26
C PHE A 63 5.34 3.77 10.82
N GLY A 64 5.70 4.26 9.65
CA GLY A 64 7.07 4.35 9.17
C GLY A 64 7.52 5.80 9.11
N TYR A 65 8.84 6.04 9.15
CA TYR A 65 9.37 7.27 8.59
C TYR A 65 10.10 6.92 7.30
N ALA A 66 9.73 7.61 6.23
CA ALA A 66 10.20 7.30 4.89
C ALA A 66 11.49 8.05 4.58
N GLN A 67 12.40 7.37 3.91
CA GLN A 67 13.37 7.99 3.02
C GLN A 67 12.75 8.00 1.63
N LEU A 68 12.72 9.17 1.02
CA LEU A 68 12.34 9.32 -0.37
C LEU A 68 13.62 9.38 -1.17
N ASP A 69 13.71 8.57 -2.21
CA ASP A 69 14.74 8.75 -3.23
C ASP A 69 14.26 9.70 -4.34
N ASP A 70 15.17 10.03 -5.26
CA ASP A 70 14.87 10.89 -6.41
C ASP A 70 13.82 10.28 -7.37
N ALA A 71 13.52 8.98 -7.23
CA ALA A 71 12.62 8.22 -8.08
C ALA A 71 11.21 8.01 -7.49
N ASN A 72 10.89 8.64 -6.35
CA ASN A 72 9.62 8.48 -5.63
C ASN A 72 9.40 7.09 -5.01
N ALA A 73 10.45 6.31 -4.82
CA ALA A 73 10.36 5.10 -4.01
C ALA A 73 10.21 5.51 -2.54
N VAL A 74 9.30 4.83 -1.84
CA VAL A 74 9.13 4.97 -0.40
C VAL A 74 9.78 3.77 0.27
N ASP A 75 10.98 3.98 0.81
CA ASP A 75 11.60 3.00 1.71
C ASP A 75 11.55 3.52 3.16
N ALA A 76 11.02 2.70 4.07
CA ALA A 76 10.91 3.09 5.47
C ALA A 76 12.17 2.70 6.22
N ALA A 77 12.94 3.71 6.64
CA ALA A 77 14.18 3.48 7.38
C ALA A 77 13.94 2.93 8.80
N ALA A 78 12.76 3.15 9.37
CA ALA A 78 12.26 2.37 10.50
C ALA A 78 10.74 2.41 10.55
N TRP A 79 10.15 1.50 11.32
CA TRP A 79 8.72 1.45 11.59
C TRP A 79 8.42 1.11 13.07
N VAL A 80 7.19 1.39 13.50
CA VAL A 80 6.65 0.99 14.79
C VAL A 80 5.21 0.51 14.61
N GLU A 81 4.91 -0.71 15.09
CA GLU A 81 3.56 -1.27 15.06
C GLU A 81 2.61 -0.45 15.97
N VAL A 82 1.41 -0.19 15.47
CA VAL A 82 0.38 0.61 16.14
C VAL A 82 -1.00 -0.01 15.90
N LYS A 83 -1.94 0.32 16.79
CA LYS A 83 -3.36 -0.05 16.72
C LYS A 83 -4.23 1.20 16.74
N SER A 84 -5.47 1.09 16.29
CA SER A 84 -6.41 2.22 16.30
C SER A 84 -6.49 2.88 17.68
N GLY A 85 -6.35 4.20 17.72
CA GLY A 85 -6.29 5.00 18.96
C GLY A 85 -4.88 5.17 19.54
N ASP A 86 -3.88 4.55 18.95
CA ASP A 86 -2.49 4.69 19.41
C ASP A 86 -1.86 6.01 18.96
N LEU A 87 -0.92 6.46 19.80
CA LEU A 87 -0.08 7.60 19.59
C LEU A 87 1.39 7.18 19.69
N THR A 88 2.20 7.69 18.78
CA THR A 88 3.65 7.58 18.82
C THR A 88 4.30 8.89 18.38
N SER A 89 5.62 8.94 18.40
CA SER A 89 6.39 10.08 17.90
C SER A 89 7.73 9.64 17.35
N ILE A 90 8.25 10.39 16.38
CA ILE A 90 9.65 10.29 15.98
C ILE A 90 10.48 11.37 16.69
N LYS A 91 11.69 11.03 17.12
CA LYS A 91 12.67 11.94 17.72
C LYS A 91 14.07 11.65 17.18
N GLY A 92 14.99 12.59 17.37
CA GLY A 92 16.39 12.48 16.91
C GLY A 92 16.71 13.40 15.74
N ASN A 93 17.97 13.35 15.32
CA ASN A 93 18.53 14.12 14.20
C ASN A 93 18.43 13.33 12.88
N ASN A 94 18.80 13.94 11.75
CA ASN A 94 18.87 13.21 10.48
C ASN A 94 19.85 12.03 10.58
N GLY A 95 19.46 10.88 10.03
CA GLY A 95 20.21 9.62 10.12
C GLY A 95 20.00 8.84 11.44
N GLU A 96 19.49 9.47 12.49
CA GLU A 96 19.33 8.85 13.82
C GLU A 96 17.88 8.92 14.35
N LYS A 97 16.91 9.08 13.44
CA LYS A 97 15.49 9.16 13.82
C LYS A 97 15.04 7.82 14.39
N ARG A 98 14.36 7.88 15.54
CA ARG A 98 13.78 6.71 16.21
C ARG A 98 12.36 6.99 16.65
N PHE A 99 11.54 5.94 16.61
CA PHE A 99 10.23 5.98 17.23
C PHE A 99 10.35 5.97 18.75
N GLY A 100 9.49 6.75 19.39
CA GLY A 100 9.22 6.70 20.81
C GLY A 100 8.25 5.57 21.16
N PRO A 101 7.96 5.39 22.47
CA PRO A 101 7.00 4.38 22.92
C PRO A 101 5.62 4.67 22.34
N VAL A 102 4.88 3.60 22.08
CA VAL A 102 3.47 3.66 21.68
C VAL A 102 2.63 3.80 22.95
N SER A 103 1.74 4.79 22.97
CA SER A 103 0.78 4.99 24.05
C SER A 103 -0.64 5.06 23.50
N LYS A 104 -1.61 4.59 24.28
CA LYS A 104 -3.01 4.59 23.88
C LYS A 104 -3.65 5.93 24.23
N ARG A 105 -4.37 6.56 23.29
CA ARG A 105 -5.22 7.71 23.59
C ARG A 105 -6.60 7.25 23.98
N GLU A 106 -7.15 7.84 25.04
CA GLU A 106 -8.51 7.53 25.47
C GLU A 106 -9.55 8.08 24.48
N ASN A 107 -10.64 7.32 24.32
CA ASN A 107 -11.84 7.72 23.59
C ASN A 107 -11.63 8.16 22.13
N THR A 108 -10.63 7.60 21.44
CA THR A 108 -10.41 7.90 20.02
C THR A 108 -9.97 6.67 19.23
N ARG A 109 -10.37 6.62 17.95
CA ARG A 109 -9.89 5.66 16.95
C ARG A 109 -8.75 6.23 16.10
N LEU A 110 -8.42 7.51 16.31
CA LEU A 110 -7.42 8.22 15.54
C LEU A 110 -6.02 7.77 15.94
N LEU A 111 -5.24 7.43 14.92
CA LEU A 111 -3.81 7.17 15.02
C LEU A 111 -3.08 8.50 14.92
N VAL A 112 -2.10 8.72 15.78
CA VAL A 112 -1.32 9.95 15.80
C VAL A 112 0.17 9.65 15.78
N CYS A 113 0.89 10.23 14.82
CA CYS A 113 2.34 10.22 14.81
C CYS A 113 2.87 11.66 14.90
N LYS A 114 3.58 11.99 15.98
CA LYS A 114 4.18 13.30 16.17
C LYS A 114 5.58 13.37 15.58
N ASN A 115 5.86 14.41 14.82
CA ASN A 115 7.23 14.76 14.46
C ASN A 115 7.86 15.59 15.61
N ASN A 116 8.43 14.93 16.61
CA ASN A 116 9.11 15.61 17.73
C ASN A 116 10.55 16.02 17.39
N THR A 117 10.99 15.88 16.13
CA THR A 117 12.30 16.37 15.68
C THR A 117 12.31 17.90 15.54
N ASN A 118 13.47 18.47 15.21
CA ASN A 118 13.65 19.90 14.93
C ASN A 118 13.61 20.21 13.43
N GLN A 119 13.28 19.24 12.59
CA GLN A 119 13.26 19.37 11.13
C GLN A 119 11.98 18.78 10.56
N ARG A 120 11.74 19.02 9.26
CA ARG A 120 10.68 18.33 8.54
C ARG A 120 11.01 16.84 8.41
N ALA A 121 9.99 16.00 8.38
CA ALA A 121 10.14 14.56 8.18
C ALA A 121 9.04 14.03 7.26
N HIS A 122 9.36 12.96 6.53
CA HIS A 122 8.37 12.17 5.81
C HIS A 122 7.88 11.06 6.74
N LEU A 123 6.57 10.96 6.89
CA LEU A 123 5.92 9.93 7.70
C LEU A 123 5.08 9.08 6.77
N SER A 124 5.02 7.79 7.01
CA SER A 124 4.15 6.87 6.26
C SER A 124 3.34 6.01 7.22
N ILE A 125 2.23 5.49 6.74
CA ILE A 125 1.50 4.41 7.40
C ILE A 125 1.39 3.25 6.43
N GLY A 126 1.47 2.05 6.97
CA GLY A 126 1.61 0.84 6.18
C GLY A 126 1.34 -0.41 6.99
N PHE A 127 1.61 -1.55 6.37
CA PHE A 127 1.42 -2.84 6.97
C PHE A 127 2.74 -3.57 7.17
N VAL A 128 2.83 -4.27 8.28
CA VAL A 128 3.97 -5.10 8.61
C VAL A 128 3.68 -6.55 8.21
N LYS A 129 4.63 -7.16 7.51
CA LYS A 129 4.62 -8.54 7.07
C LYS A 129 5.81 -9.28 7.67
N GLY A 130 5.67 -10.60 7.82
CA GLY A 130 6.71 -11.42 8.42
C GLY A 130 6.91 -11.13 9.91
N ASP A 131 7.89 -11.79 10.51
CA ASP A 131 8.23 -11.65 11.94
C ASP A 131 9.75 -11.69 12.11
N GLY A 132 10.24 -11.13 13.23
CA GLY A 132 11.66 -11.11 13.54
C GLY A 132 12.50 -10.43 12.45
N ILE A 133 13.53 -11.12 11.96
CA ILE A 133 14.44 -10.61 10.92
C ILE A 133 13.82 -10.52 9.52
N ASP A 134 12.73 -11.27 9.30
CA ASP A 134 11.98 -11.29 8.05
C ASP A 134 10.87 -10.25 8.04
N GLN A 135 10.79 -9.43 9.09
CA GLN A 135 9.83 -8.35 9.16
C GLN A 135 10.09 -7.33 8.04
N ARG A 136 9.04 -6.98 7.32
CA ARG A 136 9.04 -5.99 6.22
C ARG A 136 7.87 -5.04 6.39
N PHE A 137 8.10 -3.77 6.08
CA PHE A 137 7.08 -2.72 6.13
C PHE A 137 6.67 -2.33 4.71
N ASP A 138 5.39 -2.48 4.39
CA ASP A 138 4.78 -2.09 3.12
C ASP A 138 4.01 -0.76 3.34
N PRO A 139 4.55 0.40 2.92
CA PRO A 139 3.83 1.66 3.02
C PRO A 139 2.60 1.65 2.10
N VAL A 140 1.50 2.26 2.57
CA VAL A 140 0.27 2.44 1.77
C VAL A 140 -0.17 3.89 1.64
N LEU A 141 0.37 4.76 2.49
CA LEU A 141 0.08 6.19 2.50
C LEU A 141 1.29 6.94 3.05
N LEU A 142 1.62 8.06 2.42
CA LEU A 142 2.76 8.90 2.74
C LEU A 142 2.32 10.34 3.04
N TRP A 143 2.89 10.93 4.07
CA TRP A 143 2.85 12.37 4.32
C TRP A 143 4.23 12.98 4.16
N THR A 144 4.36 13.94 3.27
CA THR A 144 5.65 14.60 3.00
C THR A 144 5.80 15.90 3.76
N GLY A 145 7.01 16.21 4.20
CA GLY A 145 7.35 17.54 4.71
C GLY A 145 6.62 17.90 6.02
N VAL A 146 6.23 16.91 6.83
CA VAL A 146 5.56 17.11 8.12
C VAL A 146 6.43 18.00 8.99
N GLY A 147 5.89 19.17 9.37
CA GLY A 147 6.61 20.20 10.10
C GLY A 147 7.25 19.71 11.41
N ALA A 148 8.34 20.34 11.82
CA ALA A 148 8.90 20.13 13.15
C ALA A 148 7.84 20.42 14.22
N LYS A 149 7.76 19.58 15.24
CA LYS A 149 6.75 19.61 16.32
C LYS A 149 5.29 19.49 15.86
N SER A 150 5.05 19.19 14.59
CA SER A 150 3.72 18.92 14.04
C SER A 150 3.35 17.44 14.20
N ASN A 151 2.14 17.07 13.80
CA ASN A 151 1.70 15.68 13.82
C ASN A 151 0.91 15.32 12.56
N VAL A 152 0.90 14.02 12.29
CA VAL A 152 -0.05 13.38 11.40
C VAL A 152 -1.11 12.72 12.26
N THR A 153 -2.37 12.93 11.89
CA THR A 153 -3.53 12.27 12.50
C THR A 153 -4.31 11.59 11.40
N ALA A 154 -4.60 10.30 11.56
CA ALA A 154 -5.32 9.51 10.57
C ALA A 154 -6.27 8.51 11.23
N GLN A 155 -7.42 8.28 10.61
CA GLN A 155 -8.21 7.08 10.82
C GLN A 155 -7.94 6.14 9.65
N PHE A 156 -7.54 4.91 9.94
CA PHE A 156 -7.24 3.95 8.89
C PHE A 156 -8.39 2.95 8.74
N THR A 157 -9.02 2.96 7.57
CA THR A 157 -9.98 1.94 7.13
C THR A 157 -9.35 1.24 5.93
N PRO A 158 -9.21 -0.10 5.93
CA PRO A 158 -8.58 -0.86 4.85
C PRO A 158 -9.50 -0.98 3.62
N ARG A 159 -9.93 0.17 3.08
CA ARG A 159 -10.67 0.24 1.83
C ARG A 159 -9.68 0.19 0.67
N LEU A 160 -9.72 -0.90 -0.09
CA LEU A 160 -8.82 -1.19 -1.19
C LEU A 160 -9.51 -0.91 -2.51
N SER A 161 -8.87 -0.12 -3.37
CA SER A 161 -9.33 0.25 -4.71
C SER A 161 -8.38 -0.30 -5.77
N ALA A 162 -8.93 -0.74 -6.89
CA ALA A 162 -8.20 -1.28 -8.03
C ALA A 162 -8.30 -0.35 -9.24
N TYR A 163 -7.16 -0.05 -9.84
CA TYR A 163 -7.01 0.76 -11.03
C TYR A 163 -6.31 -0.04 -12.11
N VAL A 164 -6.65 0.20 -13.36
CA VAL A 164 -6.10 -0.56 -14.50
C VAL A 164 -5.31 0.37 -15.39
N THR A 165 -4.15 -0.09 -15.82
CA THR A 165 -3.34 0.59 -16.83
C THR A 165 -2.61 -0.43 -17.69
N ARG A 166 -2.38 -0.07 -18.95
CA ARG A 166 -1.51 -0.83 -19.88
C ARG A 166 -0.12 -0.23 -20.00
N ASP A 167 0.05 0.99 -19.49
CA ASP A 167 1.26 1.80 -19.64
C ASP A 167 2.00 1.99 -18.31
N TYR A 168 1.87 1.01 -17.40
CA TYR A 168 2.56 1.10 -16.11
C TYR A 168 4.08 1.08 -16.31
N GLN A 169 4.73 2.22 -16.08
CA GLN A 169 6.19 2.38 -16.16
C GLN A 169 6.91 2.14 -14.81
N GLY A 170 6.28 1.43 -13.88
CA GLY A 170 6.91 1.18 -12.58
C GLY A 170 8.22 0.43 -12.71
N ARG A 171 9.22 0.87 -11.95
CA ARG A 171 10.55 0.27 -11.94
C ARG A 171 10.49 -1.01 -11.13
N TRP A 172 11.00 -2.09 -11.71
CA TRP A 172 11.05 -3.39 -11.06
C TRP A 172 12.30 -3.45 -10.18
N CYS A 173 12.13 -3.65 -8.88
CA CYS A 173 13.21 -4.08 -8.01
C CYS A 173 13.44 -5.57 -8.22
N ILE A 174 14.70 -5.88 -8.46
CA ILE A 174 15.23 -7.24 -8.44
C ILE A 174 15.56 -7.58 -6.97
N PHE A 175 14.77 -8.46 -6.35
CA PHE A 175 15.15 -9.07 -5.07
C PHE A 175 15.70 -10.47 -5.33
N SER A 176 16.98 -10.67 -5.04
CA SER A 176 17.57 -12.01 -4.97
C SER A 176 17.15 -12.64 -3.64
N THR A 177 16.27 -13.65 -3.69
CA THR A 177 16.16 -14.60 -2.58
C THR A 177 17.41 -15.46 -2.65
N GLY A 178 18.34 -15.30 -1.70
CA GLY A 178 19.75 -15.72 -1.79
C GLY A 178 20.08 -17.22 -1.95
N TYR A 179 19.23 -18.05 -2.54
CA TYR A 179 19.50 -19.48 -2.80
C TYR A 179 18.80 -19.98 -4.09
N SER A 180 19.08 -19.37 -5.24
CA SER A 180 18.91 -19.94 -6.60
C SER A 180 18.96 -18.81 -7.64
N THR A 181 19.72 -18.99 -8.72
CA THR A 181 19.78 -18.08 -9.87
C THR A 181 18.53 -18.10 -10.75
N ASP A 182 17.58 -19.00 -10.51
CA ASP A 182 16.45 -19.25 -11.42
C ASP A 182 15.13 -18.60 -11.02
N HIS A 183 15.04 -17.97 -9.84
CA HIS A 183 13.83 -17.26 -9.40
C HIS A 183 14.15 -15.80 -9.04
N PHE A 184 14.15 -14.92 -10.05
CA PHE A 184 14.06 -13.48 -9.83
C PHE A 184 12.60 -13.08 -9.66
N VAL A 185 12.23 -12.65 -8.46
CA VAL A 185 10.94 -11.99 -8.25
C VAL A 185 11.16 -10.50 -8.52
N LEU A 186 10.66 -10.05 -9.67
CA LEU A 186 10.52 -8.63 -9.95
C LEU A 186 9.36 -8.13 -9.09
N LEU A 187 9.68 -7.39 -8.02
CA LEU A 187 8.66 -6.68 -7.25
C LEU A 187 8.71 -5.21 -7.64
N PRO A 188 7.57 -4.60 -7.99
CA PRO A 188 7.52 -3.15 -8.16
C PRO A 188 7.87 -2.49 -6.84
N GLU A 189 8.72 -1.47 -6.88
CA GLU A 189 8.91 -0.59 -5.72
C GLU A 189 7.58 0.04 -5.33
N SER A 190 7.36 0.23 -4.02
CA SER A 190 6.23 1.03 -3.54
C SER A 190 6.43 2.48 -3.96
N GLN A 191 5.76 2.88 -5.04
CA GLN A 191 5.76 4.23 -5.57
C GLN A 191 4.54 5.00 -5.03
N PHE A 192 4.75 6.24 -4.61
CA PHE A 192 3.65 7.14 -4.27
C PHE A 192 3.21 7.95 -5.49
N LEU A 193 1.91 8.19 -5.61
CA LEU A 193 1.37 8.99 -6.69
C LEU A 193 1.45 10.48 -6.34
N ARG A 194 2.01 11.31 -7.21
CA ARG A 194 2.05 12.79 -7.05
C ARG A 194 0.83 13.51 -7.59
N GLY A 195 -0.05 12.80 -8.29
CA GLY A 195 -1.30 13.31 -8.85
C GLY A 195 -2.38 12.25 -8.80
N GLU A 196 -3.61 12.67 -9.07
CA GLU A 196 -4.75 11.76 -9.16
C GLU A 196 -4.55 10.76 -10.31
N VAL A 197 -5.00 9.53 -10.11
CA VAL A 197 -5.08 8.59 -11.23
C VAL A 197 -6.19 9.10 -12.14
N GLU A 198 -5.86 9.47 -13.38
CA GLU A 198 -6.82 10.02 -14.35
C GLU A 198 -7.98 9.07 -14.68
N THR A 199 -7.87 7.80 -14.30
CA THR A 199 -8.91 6.78 -14.45
C THR A 199 -9.60 6.50 -13.13
N GLU A 200 -10.93 6.36 -13.16
CA GLU A 200 -11.70 5.90 -12.01
C GLU A 200 -11.31 4.47 -11.58
N ALA A 201 -11.48 4.17 -10.29
CA ALA A 201 -11.29 2.82 -9.78
C ALA A 201 -12.36 1.89 -10.36
N ILE A 202 -11.95 0.76 -10.93
CA ILE A 202 -12.89 -0.23 -11.49
C ILE A 202 -13.51 -1.13 -10.41
N TRP A 203 -12.97 -1.06 -9.19
CA TRP A 203 -13.39 -1.87 -8.05
C TRP A 203 -12.89 -1.25 -6.75
N THR A 204 -13.73 -1.25 -5.72
CA THR A 204 -13.36 -0.80 -4.37
C THR A 204 -14.07 -1.67 -3.34
N MET A 205 -13.36 -2.06 -2.28
CA MET A 205 -13.89 -2.92 -1.21
C MET A 205 -13.28 -2.60 0.15
N ASP A 206 -14.07 -2.67 1.22
CA ASP A 206 -13.54 -2.69 2.59
C ASP A 206 -13.07 -4.11 2.93
N LEU A 207 -11.76 -4.30 3.11
CA LEU A 207 -11.20 -5.63 3.40
C LEU A 207 -11.65 -6.21 4.75
N ASN A 208 -12.23 -5.40 5.64
CA ASN A 208 -12.80 -5.90 6.89
C ASN A 208 -14.08 -6.69 6.70
N THR A 209 -14.81 -6.48 5.59
CA THR A 209 -16.09 -7.16 5.33
C THR A 209 -15.92 -8.47 4.57
N LEU A 210 -14.72 -8.74 4.06
CA LEU A 210 -14.42 -9.95 3.30
C LEU A 210 -14.14 -11.14 4.21
N ASP A 211 -14.43 -12.35 3.71
CA ASP A 211 -13.96 -13.60 4.28
C ASP A 211 -12.43 -13.72 4.20
N ASP A 212 -11.86 -14.61 5.01
CA ASP A 212 -10.40 -14.84 5.05
C ASP A 212 -9.83 -15.32 3.70
N LEU A 213 -10.68 -15.92 2.87
CA LEU A 213 -10.37 -16.28 1.50
C LEU A 213 -11.47 -15.73 0.59
N SER A 214 -11.10 -14.91 -0.38
CA SER A 214 -12.00 -14.42 -1.42
C SER A 214 -11.40 -14.65 -2.80
N SER A 215 -12.28 -14.77 -3.80
CA SER A 215 -11.90 -15.01 -5.19
C SER A 215 -12.63 -14.02 -6.08
N TRP A 216 -11.92 -13.47 -7.05
CA TRP A 216 -12.37 -12.39 -7.91
C TRP A 216 -11.96 -12.67 -9.36
N ASN A 217 -12.85 -12.42 -10.30
CA ASN A 217 -12.58 -12.49 -11.73
C ASN A 217 -12.33 -11.09 -12.27
N PHE A 218 -11.15 -10.86 -12.83
CA PHE A 218 -10.78 -9.69 -13.60
C PHE A 218 -11.08 -9.95 -15.08
N VAL A 219 -12.06 -9.23 -15.62
CA VAL A 219 -12.63 -9.45 -16.94
C VAL A 219 -12.45 -8.21 -17.80
N GLU A 220 -12.03 -8.42 -19.05
CA GLU A 220 -12.02 -7.41 -20.10
C GLU A 220 -13.25 -7.62 -20.99
N ASN A 221 -14.00 -6.55 -21.25
CA ASN A 221 -15.04 -6.55 -22.26
C ASN A 221 -14.37 -6.44 -23.64
N PRO A 222 -14.52 -7.44 -24.54
CA PRO A 222 -13.83 -7.44 -25.82
C PRO A 222 -14.33 -6.39 -26.81
N GLU A 223 -15.55 -5.87 -26.62
CA GLU A 223 -16.18 -4.89 -27.52
C GLU A 223 -15.83 -3.44 -27.13
N SER A 224 -15.90 -3.12 -25.84
CA SER A 224 -15.61 -1.77 -25.32
C SER A 224 -14.16 -1.59 -24.87
N GLY A 225 -13.43 -2.67 -24.62
CA GLY A 225 -12.12 -2.64 -23.95
C GLY A 225 -12.19 -2.25 -22.46
N SER A 226 -13.39 -2.19 -21.86
CA SER A 226 -13.56 -1.84 -20.45
C SER A 226 -13.20 -3.01 -19.53
N PHE A 227 -12.79 -2.70 -18.31
CA PHE A 227 -12.38 -3.69 -17.32
C PHE A 227 -13.28 -3.72 -16.11
N GLU A 228 -13.54 -4.90 -15.57
CA GLU A 228 -14.36 -5.10 -14.38
C GLU A 228 -13.75 -6.18 -13.47
N ILE A 229 -13.93 -6.03 -12.15
CA ILE A 229 -13.62 -7.08 -11.17
C ILE A 229 -14.92 -7.54 -10.49
N LYS A 230 -15.21 -8.84 -10.60
CA LYS A 230 -16.44 -9.47 -10.06
C LYS A 230 -16.10 -10.58 -9.08
N ALA A 231 -16.94 -10.83 -8.07
CA ALA A 231 -16.75 -11.97 -7.17
C ALA A 231 -16.84 -13.29 -7.97
N ALA A 232 -15.88 -14.20 -7.76
CA ALA A 232 -15.90 -15.50 -8.39
C ALA A 232 -16.93 -16.39 -7.67
N GLY A 233 -17.95 -16.86 -8.39
CA GLY A 233 -19.03 -17.70 -7.84
C GLY A 233 -20.44 -17.10 -7.94
N GLN A 234 -20.60 -15.89 -8.50
CA GLN A 234 -21.89 -15.40 -9.00
C GLN A 234 -21.96 -15.64 -10.51
N LEU A 235 -22.50 -16.79 -10.90
CA LEU A 235 -23.12 -17.03 -12.22
C LEU A 235 -24.63 -16.96 -12.05
#